data_AF-A0A5P1EEE6-F1
#
_entry.id   AF-A0A5P1EEE6-F1
#
_cell.length_a   1.000
_cell.length_b   1.000
_cell.length_c   1.000
_cell.angle_alpha   90.00
_cell.angle_beta   90.00
_cell.angle_gamma   90.00
#
_symmetry.space_group_name_H-M   'P 1'
#
loop_
_entity.id
_entity.type
_entity.pdbx_description
1 polymer ?
#
loop_
_entity_poly.entity_id
_entity_poly.type
_entity_poly.pdbx_seq_one_letter_code
_entity_poly.pdbx_strand_id
1 'polypeptide(L)'
;MRSLRRSVYRLLVRHTGRLASSAPPPSGPTSRGATTLFRFALMGLFRDINNRSSSRLLSFSGPGLGLEEELESEKLAHEVLWIVNKMMMCEIVEEAIVSWGLEDRLAALSLTANARVQGPIVKISAILLQELARGEWEAPREVKFRILLLWLPVLCYASNGVTRPVLMGLERLEIEVAIEGLILSLPLEDQEAILGNWLKDFAVIDSDWPNLQRCFDCWCRNSRKLLL
;
A
#
# COMPACT_ATOMS: atom_id res chain seq x y z
N MET A 1 12.24 -7.57 16.95
CA MET A 1 11.85 -6.22 16.45
C MET A 1 12.89 -5.12 16.63
N ARG A 2 13.41 -4.80 17.83
CA ARG A 2 14.48 -3.77 18.02
C ARG A 2 15.72 -3.98 17.12
N SER A 3 16.06 -5.23 16.82
CA SER A 3 17.15 -5.58 15.91
C SER A 3 16.88 -5.17 14.45
N LEU A 4 15.64 -5.32 13.96
CA LEU A 4 15.27 -4.99 12.59
C LEU A 4 15.33 -3.48 12.38
N ARG A 5 14.70 -2.68 13.26
CA ARG A 5 14.78 -1.21 13.22
C ARG A 5 16.23 -0.71 13.23
N ARG A 6 17.08 -1.28 14.09
CA ARG A 6 18.51 -0.92 14.15
C ARG A 6 19.28 -1.32 12.88
N SER A 7 18.93 -2.44 12.25
CA SER A 7 19.57 -2.89 11.02
C SER A 7 19.12 -2.07 9.80
N VAL A 8 17.82 -1.77 9.68
CA VAL A 8 17.27 -0.85 8.68
C VAL A 8 17.90 0.53 8.84
N TYR A 9 17.90 1.09 10.06
CA TYR A 9 18.48 2.39 10.33
C TYR A 9 19.98 2.45 9.98
N ARG A 10 20.77 1.42 10.35
CA ARG A 10 22.20 1.36 9.99
C ARG A 10 22.43 1.26 8.49
N LEU A 11 21.60 0.53 7.77
CA LEU A 11 21.71 0.41 6.30
C LEU A 11 21.32 1.71 5.60
N LEU A 12 20.28 2.38 6.07
CA LEU A 12 19.84 3.67 5.53
C LEU A 12 20.84 4.79 5.81
N VAL A 13 21.39 4.87 7.02
CA VAL A 13 22.46 5.83 7.36
C VAL A 13 23.72 5.60 6.52
N ARG A 14 24.06 4.34 6.19
CA ARG A 14 25.16 4.04 5.26
C ARG A 14 24.86 4.50 3.83
N HIS A 15 23.59 4.55 3.44
CA HIS A 15 23.18 5.01 2.11
C HIS A 15 23.24 6.53 2.01
N THR A 16 22.69 7.25 3.00
CA THR A 16 22.73 8.72 3.06
C THR A 16 24.14 9.27 3.28
N GLY A 17 24.97 8.59 4.06
CA GLY A 17 26.38 8.95 4.23
C GLY A 17 27.24 8.82 2.96
N ARG A 18 26.80 8.02 1.97
CA ARG A 18 27.44 7.98 0.64
C ARG A 18 26.95 9.09 -0.27
N LEU A 19 25.69 9.52 -0.15
CA LEU A 19 25.13 10.64 -0.93
C LEU A 19 25.74 12.00 -0.54
N ALA A 20 26.16 12.16 0.72
CA ALA A 20 26.86 13.37 1.18
C ALA A 20 28.33 13.50 0.70
N SER A 21 28.88 12.44 0.08
CA SER A 21 30.20 12.43 -0.55
C SER A 21 29.99 12.46 -2.06
N SER A 22 30.26 13.60 -2.70
CA SER A 22 29.93 13.93 -4.08
C SER A 22 30.65 13.06 -5.14
N ALA A 23 30.19 11.83 -5.36
CA ALA A 23 30.57 11.03 -6.52
C ALA A 23 29.31 10.46 -7.19
N PRO A 24 29.22 10.49 -8.54
CA PRO A 24 28.06 9.92 -9.23
C PRO A 24 28.06 8.41 -9.00
N PRO A 25 26.89 7.79 -8.76
CA PRO A 25 26.83 6.38 -8.44
C PRO A 25 27.17 5.55 -9.69
N PRO A 26 28.00 4.49 -9.57
CA PRO A 26 27.93 3.40 -10.52
C PRO A 26 26.55 2.74 -10.39
N SER A 27 25.92 2.45 -11.52
CA SER A 27 24.64 1.75 -11.62
C SER A 27 24.73 0.34 -10.98
N GLY A 28 24.32 0.27 -9.70
CA GLY A 28 24.31 -0.93 -8.85
C GLY A 28 25.60 -1.14 -8.03
N PRO A 29 25.61 -1.87 -6.88
CA PRO A 29 24.57 -2.45 -6.03
C PRO A 29 24.67 -1.87 -4.60
N THR A 30 23.79 -0.96 -4.18
CA THR A 30 23.77 -0.46 -2.78
C THR A 30 22.34 -0.36 -2.20
N SER A 31 21.29 -0.38 -3.04
CA SER A 31 19.86 -0.47 -2.63
C SER A 31 19.47 -1.83 -2.03
N ARG A 32 20.14 -2.92 -2.44
CA ARG A 32 19.78 -4.31 -2.12
C ARG A 32 19.53 -4.58 -0.64
N GLY A 33 20.28 -3.94 0.26
CA GLY A 33 20.15 -4.15 1.71
C GLY A 33 18.83 -3.65 2.30
N ALA A 34 18.40 -2.44 1.91
CA ALA A 34 17.13 -1.86 2.37
C ALA A 34 15.93 -2.63 1.77
N THR A 35 15.99 -2.96 0.48
CA THR A 35 14.98 -3.76 -0.22
C THR A 35 14.82 -5.15 0.41
N THR A 36 15.92 -5.79 0.80
CA THR A 36 15.89 -7.10 1.47
C THR A 36 15.17 -7.01 2.81
N LEU A 37 15.46 -5.98 3.62
CA LEU A 37 14.80 -5.81 4.92
C LEU A 37 13.32 -5.44 4.80
N PHE A 38 12.95 -4.63 3.80
CA PHE A 38 11.55 -4.35 3.50
C PHE A 38 10.80 -5.65 3.16
N ARG A 39 11.34 -6.47 2.25
CA ARG A 39 10.78 -7.79 1.90
C ARG A 39 10.68 -8.72 3.10
N PHE A 40 11.68 -8.77 3.97
CA PHE A 40 11.60 -9.56 5.21
C PHE A 40 10.48 -9.09 6.14
N ALA A 41 10.27 -7.77 6.27
CA ALA A 41 9.18 -7.23 7.07
C ALA A 41 7.81 -7.56 6.46
N LEU A 42 7.66 -7.43 5.13
CA LEU A 42 6.44 -7.83 4.40
C LEU A 42 6.12 -9.31 4.60
N MET A 43 7.11 -10.19 4.42
CA MET A 43 6.94 -11.63 4.63
C MET A 43 6.55 -11.99 6.07
N GLY A 44 7.05 -11.23 7.05
CA GLY A 44 6.65 -11.36 8.44
C GLY A 44 5.18 -11.00 8.66
N LEU A 45 4.75 -9.85 8.13
CA LEU A 45 3.36 -9.39 8.21
C LEU A 45 2.41 -10.37 7.50
N PHE A 46 2.74 -10.80 6.28
CA PHE A 46 1.97 -11.78 5.53
C PHE A 46 1.78 -13.08 6.30
N ARG A 47 2.87 -13.65 6.84
CA ARG A 47 2.83 -14.92 7.57
C ARG A 47 1.89 -14.85 8.77
N ASP A 48 1.94 -13.75 9.52
CA ASP A 48 1.13 -13.56 10.71
C ASP A 48 -0.36 -13.41 10.38
N ILE A 49 -0.72 -12.56 9.42
CA ILE A 49 -2.12 -12.39 9.01
C ILE A 49 -2.68 -13.68 8.37
N ASN A 50 -1.87 -14.41 7.62
CA ASN A 50 -2.27 -15.68 7.00
C ASN A 50 -2.52 -16.78 8.03
N ASN A 51 -1.61 -16.91 9.02
CA ASN A 51 -1.77 -17.89 10.11
C ASN A 51 -3.10 -17.65 10.84
N ARG A 52 -3.46 -16.40 11.13
CA ARG A 52 -4.75 -16.06 11.77
C ARG A 52 -5.97 -16.40 10.93
N SER A 53 -5.90 -16.14 9.63
CA SER A 53 -7.01 -16.46 8.73
C SER A 53 -7.27 -17.97 8.72
N SER A 54 -6.20 -18.76 8.87
CA SER A 54 -6.29 -20.22 9.08
C SER A 54 -6.79 -20.58 10.48
N SER A 55 -6.34 -19.89 11.55
CA SER A 55 -6.80 -20.12 12.93
C SER A 55 -8.29 -19.82 13.12
N ARG A 56 -8.81 -18.73 12.53
CA ARG A 56 -10.24 -18.36 12.57
C ARG A 56 -11.13 -19.43 11.94
N LEU A 57 -10.63 -20.16 10.94
CA LEU A 57 -11.34 -21.27 10.31
C LEU A 57 -11.27 -22.57 11.13
N LEU A 58 -10.32 -22.69 12.08
CA LEU A 58 -10.01 -23.93 12.77
C LEU A 58 -10.36 -23.96 14.27
N SER A 59 -10.70 -22.83 14.93
CA SER A 59 -11.04 -22.91 16.36
C SER A 59 -11.96 -21.83 16.93
N PHE A 60 -12.88 -22.33 17.76
CA PHE A 60 -13.39 -21.71 18.97
C PHE A 60 -12.24 -21.70 20.01
N SER A 61 -11.52 -20.58 20.20
CA SER A 61 -10.39 -20.50 21.14
C SER A 61 -10.61 -19.44 22.22
N GLY A 62 -10.24 -19.81 23.45
CA GLY A 62 -10.55 -19.09 24.69
C GLY A 62 -9.84 -17.74 24.89
N PRO A 63 -10.24 -16.97 25.93
CA PRO A 63 -10.12 -15.51 25.98
C PRO A 63 -8.70 -14.90 26.03
N GLY A 64 -7.64 -15.71 26.21
CA GLY A 64 -6.29 -15.20 26.50
C GLY A 64 -5.30 -15.18 25.33
N LEU A 65 -5.34 -16.17 24.43
CA LEU A 65 -4.35 -16.33 23.35
C LEU A 65 -4.55 -15.36 22.17
N GLY A 66 -5.77 -14.87 21.97
CA GLY A 66 -6.08 -13.96 20.87
C GLY A 66 -5.44 -12.57 21.00
N LEU A 67 -5.29 -12.05 22.23
CA LEU A 67 -4.86 -10.66 22.47
C LEU A 67 -3.36 -10.45 22.25
N GLU A 68 -2.52 -11.39 22.67
CA GLU A 68 -1.06 -11.32 22.45
C GLU A 68 -0.72 -11.48 20.98
N GLU A 69 -1.40 -12.40 20.29
CA GLU A 69 -1.26 -12.50 18.85
C GLU A 69 -1.68 -11.18 18.22
N GLU A 70 -2.91 -10.68 18.42
CA GLU A 70 -3.43 -9.46 17.76
C GLU A 70 -2.48 -8.24 17.82
N LEU A 71 -1.75 -8.13 18.93
CA LEU A 71 -0.73 -7.11 19.14
C LEU A 71 0.51 -7.28 18.23
N GLU A 72 0.91 -8.50 17.86
CA GLU A 72 2.05 -8.76 16.97
C GLU A 72 1.78 -8.37 15.52
N SER A 73 0.60 -8.66 14.95
CA SER A 73 0.23 -8.18 13.61
C SER A 73 0.19 -6.66 13.55
N GLU A 74 -0.35 -6.03 14.59
CA GLU A 74 -0.44 -4.58 14.69
C GLU A 74 0.98 -3.97 14.75
N LYS A 75 1.87 -4.54 15.57
CA LYS A 75 3.28 -4.14 15.64
C LYS A 75 3.94 -4.27 14.27
N LEU A 76 3.80 -5.42 13.59
CA LEU A 76 4.41 -5.65 12.28
C LEU A 76 3.90 -4.65 11.23
N ALA A 77 2.60 -4.34 11.22
CA ALA A 77 2.04 -3.36 10.29
C ALA A 77 2.62 -1.94 10.54
N HIS A 78 2.76 -1.53 11.80
CA HIS A 78 3.43 -0.28 12.17
C HIS A 78 4.92 -0.28 11.85
N GLU A 79 5.61 -1.43 11.95
CA GLU A 79 7.00 -1.57 11.54
C GLU A 79 7.17 -1.38 10.03
N VAL A 80 6.31 -2.01 9.22
CA VAL A 80 6.33 -1.82 7.75
C VAL A 80 6.09 -0.35 7.42
N LEU A 81 5.10 0.30 8.05
CA LEU A 81 4.84 1.74 7.86
C LEU A 81 6.07 2.59 8.22
N TRP A 82 6.73 2.27 9.33
CA TRP A 82 7.96 2.95 9.71
C TRP A 82 9.09 2.75 8.69
N ILE A 83 9.26 1.55 8.14
CA ILE A 83 10.26 1.26 7.10
C ILE A 83 9.97 2.06 5.83
N VAL A 84 8.72 2.11 5.37
CA VAL A 84 8.31 2.89 4.19
C VAL A 84 8.64 4.37 4.38
N ASN A 85 8.27 4.96 5.52
CA ASN A 85 8.63 6.34 5.85
C ASN A 85 10.14 6.57 5.80
N LYS A 86 10.93 5.60 6.24
CA LYS A 86 12.39 5.70 6.18
C LYS A 86 12.95 5.52 4.77
N MET A 87 12.32 4.71 3.92
CA MET A 87 12.68 4.58 2.51
C MET A 87 12.40 5.88 1.74
N MET A 88 11.30 6.58 2.05
CA MET A 88 11.03 7.92 1.50
C MET A 88 12.11 8.93 1.86
N MET A 89 12.50 9.00 3.15
CA MET A 89 13.59 9.89 3.60
C MET A 89 14.96 9.59 2.96
N CYS A 90 15.11 8.45 2.29
CA CYS A 90 16.34 8.03 1.63
C CYS A 90 16.20 7.97 0.11
N GLU A 91 15.10 8.49 -0.47
CA GLU A 91 14.86 8.55 -1.93
C GLU A 91 14.94 7.17 -2.62
N ILE A 92 14.50 6.11 -1.92
CA ILE A 92 14.45 4.74 -2.45
C ILE A 92 13.03 4.17 -2.41
N VAL A 93 12.02 5.04 -2.48
CA VAL A 93 10.60 4.67 -2.34
C VAL A 93 10.10 3.82 -3.53
N GLU A 94 10.69 3.98 -4.71
CA GLU A 94 10.37 3.19 -5.91
C GLU A 94 10.37 1.67 -5.64
N GLU A 95 11.36 1.19 -4.90
CA GLU A 95 11.48 -0.23 -4.53
C GLU A 95 10.37 -0.69 -3.58
N ALA A 96 9.89 0.22 -2.71
CA ALA A 96 8.73 -0.03 -1.87
C ALA A 96 7.46 -0.09 -2.71
N ILE A 97 7.26 0.84 -3.65
CA ILE A 97 6.12 0.87 -4.57
C ILE A 97 6.05 -0.42 -5.40
N VAL A 98 7.17 -0.81 -6.04
CA VAL A 98 7.25 -2.04 -6.83
C VAL A 98 6.92 -3.24 -5.97
N SER A 99 7.56 -3.37 -4.80
CA SER A 99 7.33 -4.52 -3.92
C SER A 99 5.88 -4.55 -3.40
N TRP A 100 5.29 -3.41 -3.05
CA TRP A 100 3.90 -3.31 -2.60
C TRP A 100 2.91 -3.73 -3.69
N GLY A 101 3.18 -3.39 -4.96
CA GLY A 101 2.40 -3.87 -6.11
C GLY A 101 2.52 -5.38 -6.38
N LEU A 102 3.43 -6.09 -5.72
CA LEU A 102 3.57 -7.55 -5.86
C LEU A 102 2.85 -8.35 -4.77
N GLU A 103 2.32 -7.69 -3.73
CA GLU A 103 1.79 -8.35 -2.52
C GLU A 103 0.27 -8.64 -2.63
N ASP A 104 -0.11 -9.45 -3.61
CA ASP A 104 -1.50 -9.84 -3.90
C ASP A 104 -2.20 -10.51 -2.71
N ARG A 105 -1.50 -11.46 -2.08
CA ARG A 105 -2.06 -12.21 -0.95
C ARG A 105 -2.19 -11.35 0.30
N LEU A 106 -1.24 -10.44 0.53
CA LEU A 106 -1.32 -9.52 1.66
C LEU A 106 -2.50 -8.55 1.47
N ALA A 107 -2.71 -8.02 0.26
CA ALA A 107 -3.85 -7.17 -0.03
C ALA A 107 -5.18 -7.89 0.24
N ALA A 108 -5.34 -9.12 -0.24
CA ALA A 108 -6.54 -9.93 0.02
C ALA A 108 -6.78 -10.19 1.51
N LEU A 109 -5.72 -10.57 2.25
CA LEU A 109 -5.80 -10.80 3.69
C LEU A 109 -6.12 -9.51 4.47
N SER A 110 -5.64 -8.36 4.00
CA SER A 110 -5.84 -7.06 4.63
C SER A 110 -7.31 -6.66 4.67
N LEU A 111 -8.12 -7.06 3.68
CA LEU A 111 -9.57 -6.78 3.66
C LEU A 111 -10.32 -7.38 4.85
N THR A 112 -9.80 -8.46 5.45
CA THR A 112 -10.41 -9.17 6.60
C THR A 112 -9.61 -9.03 7.90
N ALA A 113 -8.55 -8.22 7.88
CA ALA A 113 -7.78 -7.89 9.08
C ALA A 113 -8.60 -6.97 9.99
N ASN A 114 -8.25 -6.93 11.28
CA ASN A 114 -8.89 -5.98 12.19
C ASN A 114 -8.49 -4.53 11.84
N ALA A 115 -9.26 -3.55 12.34
CA ALA A 115 -9.04 -2.14 12.04
C ALA A 115 -7.64 -1.64 12.49
N ARG A 116 -7.08 -2.20 13.58
CA ARG A 116 -5.75 -1.83 14.10
C ARG A 116 -4.60 -2.20 13.16
N VAL A 117 -4.74 -3.30 12.42
CA VAL A 117 -3.78 -3.73 11.39
C VAL A 117 -4.07 -3.05 10.06
N GLN A 118 -5.35 -2.90 9.70
CA GLN A 118 -5.75 -2.21 8.47
C GLN A 118 -5.30 -0.75 8.45
N GLY A 119 -5.34 -0.04 9.58
CA GLY A 119 -4.95 1.37 9.67
C GLY A 119 -3.56 1.68 9.11
N PRO A 120 -2.48 1.03 9.61
CA PRO A 120 -1.15 1.18 9.04
C PRO A 120 -1.05 0.76 7.57
N ILE A 121 -1.76 -0.29 7.14
CA ILE A 121 -1.75 -0.78 5.74
C ILE A 121 -2.38 0.24 4.78
N VAL A 122 -3.49 0.85 5.18
CA VAL A 122 -4.13 1.96 4.46
C VAL A 122 -3.17 3.15 4.37
N LYS A 123 -2.50 3.51 5.46
CA LYS A 123 -1.49 4.59 5.45
C LYS A 123 -0.32 4.30 4.52
N ILE A 124 0.21 3.08 4.55
CA ILE A 124 1.28 2.66 3.62
C ILE A 124 0.80 2.82 2.17
N SER A 125 -0.37 2.28 1.85
CA SER A 125 -0.92 2.31 0.49
C SER A 125 -1.15 3.74 0.00
N ALA A 126 -1.72 4.59 0.85
CA ALA A 126 -1.91 6.02 0.59
C ALA A 126 -0.59 6.74 0.27
N ILE A 127 0.43 6.56 1.13
CA ILE A 127 1.75 7.15 0.94
C ILE A 127 2.35 6.69 -0.40
N LEU A 128 2.36 5.39 -0.66
CA LEU A 128 2.98 4.85 -1.87
C LEU A 128 2.26 5.28 -3.15
N LEU A 129 0.93 5.41 -3.13
CA LEU A 129 0.16 5.95 -4.25
C LEU A 129 0.44 7.43 -4.49
N GLN A 130 0.56 8.23 -3.44
CA GLN A 130 0.94 9.65 -3.56
C GLN A 130 2.35 9.79 -4.16
N GLU A 131 3.34 9.05 -3.65
CA GLU A 131 4.71 9.08 -4.17
C GLU A 131 4.77 8.60 -5.63
N LEU A 132 4.00 7.57 -5.98
CA LEU A 132 3.87 7.12 -7.36
C LEU A 132 3.26 8.18 -8.27
N ALA A 133 2.26 8.93 -7.79
CA ALA A 133 1.58 9.98 -8.54
C ALA A 133 2.42 11.26 -8.73
N ARG A 134 3.44 11.49 -7.88
CA ARG A 134 4.36 12.63 -8.05
C ARG A 134 5.17 12.53 -9.34
N GLY A 135 5.39 11.33 -9.86
CA GLY A 135 6.08 11.11 -11.13
C GLY A 135 7.57 11.45 -11.11
N GLU A 136 8.21 11.48 -9.94
CA GLU A 136 9.67 11.64 -9.81
C GLU A 136 10.43 10.49 -10.51
N TRP A 137 9.78 9.33 -10.60
CA TRP A 137 10.21 8.18 -11.37
C TRP A 137 9.09 7.73 -12.32
N GLU A 138 9.42 7.50 -13.59
CA GLU A 138 8.47 6.97 -14.58
C GLU A 138 8.26 5.47 -14.35
N ALA A 139 7.31 5.16 -13.47
CA ALA A 139 6.97 3.79 -13.13
C ALA A 139 6.35 3.05 -14.34
N PRO A 140 6.71 1.78 -14.58
CA PRO A 140 6.08 0.97 -15.62
C PRO A 140 4.56 0.87 -15.45
N ARG A 141 3.84 0.77 -16.58
CA ARG A 141 2.38 0.53 -16.63
C ARG A 141 1.94 -0.58 -15.66
N GLU A 142 2.62 -1.72 -15.67
CA GLU A 142 2.31 -2.87 -14.82
C GLU A 142 2.37 -2.50 -13.33
N VAL A 143 3.34 -1.68 -12.90
CA VAL A 143 3.45 -1.26 -11.49
C VAL A 143 2.27 -0.38 -11.09
N LYS A 144 1.94 0.62 -11.92
CA LYS A 144 0.79 1.52 -11.73
C LYS A 144 -0.52 0.73 -11.69
N PHE A 145 -0.70 -0.19 -12.63
CA PHE A 145 -1.89 -1.05 -12.69
C PHE A 145 -2.03 -1.94 -11.45
N ARG A 146 -0.98 -2.68 -11.10
CA ARG A 146 -0.97 -3.63 -9.99
C ARG A 146 -1.26 -2.97 -8.65
N ILE A 147 -0.60 -1.85 -8.36
CA ILE A 147 -0.78 -1.19 -7.06
C ILE A 147 -2.20 -0.63 -6.92
N LEU A 148 -2.78 -0.09 -7.99
CA LEU A 148 -4.17 0.37 -7.99
C LEU A 148 -5.14 -0.81 -7.82
N LEU A 149 -4.97 -1.87 -8.61
CA LEU A 149 -5.86 -3.04 -8.58
C LEU A 149 -5.89 -3.73 -7.20
N LEU A 150 -4.73 -3.85 -6.55
CA LEU A 150 -4.61 -4.56 -5.27
C LEU A 150 -5.05 -3.72 -4.08
N TRP A 151 -4.67 -2.45 -4.04
CA TRP A 151 -4.77 -1.66 -2.81
C TRP A 151 -5.97 -0.70 -2.80
N LEU A 152 -6.54 -0.38 -3.96
CA LEU A 152 -7.77 0.42 -4.02
C LEU A 152 -8.94 -0.22 -3.27
N PRO A 153 -9.18 -1.55 -3.35
CA PRO A 153 -10.18 -2.20 -2.50
C PRO A 153 -9.90 -1.96 -1.02
N VAL A 154 -8.66 -2.15 -0.55
CA VAL A 154 -8.29 -1.94 0.86
C VAL A 154 -8.59 -0.51 1.33
N LEU A 155 -8.40 0.49 0.45
CA LEU A 155 -8.77 1.87 0.73
C LEU A 155 -10.28 2.06 0.88
N CYS A 156 -11.11 1.38 0.07
CA CYS A 156 -12.57 1.43 0.19
C CYS A 156 -13.06 0.93 1.56
N TYR A 157 -12.39 -0.07 2.13
CA TYR A 157 -12.73 -0.62 3.46
C TYR A 157 -12.14 0.18 4.64
N ALA A 158 -11.33 1.22 4.38
CA ALA A 158 -10.63 2.00 5.42
C ALA A 158 -11.57 2.72 6.42
N SER A 159 -12.86 2.84 6.09
CA SER A 159 -13.88 3.51 6.89
C SER A 159 -14.62 2.58 7.86
N ASN A 160 -14.47 1.25 7.72
CA ASN A 160 -15.38 0.31 8.38
C ASN A 160 -14.97 0.07 9.85
N GLY A 161 -15.85 0.44 10.78
CA GLY A 161 -15.78 0.01 12.18
C GLY A 161 -14.74 0.71 13.06
N VAL A 162 -14.21 1.86 12.64
CA VAL A 162 -13.21 2.63 13.42
C VAL A 162 -13.79 3.93 13.95
N THR A 163 -13.62 4.20 15.25
CA THR A 163 -14.10 5.43 15.91
C THR A 163 -13.30 6.69 15.57
N ARG A 164 -12.10 6.52 14.99
CA ARG A 164 -11.29 7.61 14.44
C ARG A 164 -10.90 7.28 13.01
N PRO A 165 -11.01 8.25 12.08
CA PRO A 165 -10.61 8.02 10.70
C PRO A 165 -9.10 7.78 10.62
N VAL A 166 -8.71 6.77 9.83
CA VAL A 166 -7.30 6.40 9.62
C VAL A 166 -6.53 7.53 8.93
N LEU A 167 -7.22 8.25 8.03
CA LEU A 167 -6.73 9.39 7.26
C LEU A 167 -7.66 10.59 7.49
N MET A 168 -7.10 11.79 7.60
CA MET A 168 -7.85 13.03 7.70
C MET A 168 -8.55 13.37 6.37
N GLY A 169 -9.57 14.24 6.41
CA GLY A 169 -10.33 14.61 5.21
C GLY A 169 -9.48 15.23 4.10
N LEU A 170 -8.48 16.05 4.44
CA LEU A 170 -7.55 16.61 3.47
C LEU A 170 -6.65 15.54 2.85
N GLU A 171 -6.06 14.66 3.68
CA GLU A 171 -5.23 13.55 3.20
C GLU A 171 -6.02 12.66 2.23
N ARG A 172 -7.28 12.37 2.57
CA ARG A 172 -8.21 11.61 1.73
C ARG A 172 -8.40 12.22 0.34
N LEU A 173 -8.59 13.54 0.27
CA LEU A 173 -8.75 14.25 -1.00
C LEU A 173 -7.47 14.24 -1.85
N GLU A 174 -6.31 14.45 -1.21
CA GLU A 174 -5.01 14.41 -1.91
C GLU A 174 -4.75 13.02 -2.50
N ILE A 175 -5.10 11.96 -1.77
CA ILE A 175 -4.98 10.57 -2.24
C ILE A 175 -5.96 10.29 -3.38
N GLU A 176 -7.20 10.77 -3.31
CA GLU A 176 -8.16 10.64 -4.41
C GLU A 176 -7.61 11.26 -5.69
N VAL A 177 -7.12 12.50 -5.63
CA VAL A 177 -6.53 13.18 -6.79
C VAL A 177 -5.33 12.39 -7.35
N ALA A 178 -4.47 11.85 -6.48
CA ALA A 178 -3.36 11.00 -6.87
C ALA A 178 -3.83 9.72 -7.60
N ILE A 179 -4.84 9.03 -7.05
CA ILE A 179 -5.43 7.84 -7.65
C ILE A 179 -6.08 8.16 -9.00
N GLU A 180 -6.86 9.23 -9.10
CA GLU A 180 -7.49 9.65 -10.35
C GLU A 180 -6.45 9.94 -11.43
N GLY A 181 -5.38 10.66 -11.09
CA GLY A 181 -4.28 10.95 -12.00
C GLY A 181 -3.58 9.68 -12.49
N LEU A 182 -3.31 8.74 -11.58
CA LEU A 182 -2.71 7.46 -11.94
C LEU A 182 -3.61 6.62 -12.84
N ILE A 183 -4.90 6.51 -12.54
CA ILE A 183 -5.86 5.78 -13.37
C ILE A 183 -5.92 6.39 -14.78
N LEU A 184 -6.08 7.71 -14.88
CA LEU A 184 -6.18 8.39 -16.17
C LEU A 184 -4.90 8.30 -17.02
N SER A 185 -3.75 8.00 -16.40
CA SER A 185 -2.48 7.76 -17.10
C SER A 185 -2.39 6.38 -17.76
N LEU A 186 -3.26 5.44 -17.37
CA LEU A 186 -3.27 4.07 -17.89
C LEU A 186 -4.08 3.94 -19.19
N PRO A 187 -3.86 2.90 -20.01
CA PRO A 187 -4.72 2.59 -21.15
C PRO A 187 -6.17 2.29 -20.72
N LEU A 188 -7.12 2.50 -21.63
CA LEU A 188 -8.56 2.39 -21.33
C LEU A 188 -9.00 1.02 -20.80
N GLU A 189 -8.35 -0.07 -21.23
CA GLU A 189 -8.59 -1.44 -20.76
C GLU A 189 -8.24 -1.58 -19.26
N ASP A 190 -7.12 -1.00 -18.83
CA ASP A 190 -6.70 -1.01 -17.43
C ASP A 190 -7.60 -0.12 -16.58
N GLN A 191 -7.99 1.05 -17.12
CA GLN A 191 -8.95 1.94 -16.47
C GLN A 191 -10.28 1.22 -16.23
N GLU A 192 -10.79 0.49 -17.23
CA GLU A 192 -12.03 -0.31 -17.12
C GLU A 192 -11.93 -1.35 -16.00
N ALA A 193 -10.83 -2.11 -15.95
CA ALA A 193 -10.64 -3.13 -14.93
C ALA A 193 -10.61 -2.53 -13.51
N ILE A 194 -9.90 -1.42 -13.31
CA ILE A 194 -9.78 -0.76 -12.00
C ILE A 194 -11.12 -0.12 -11.60
N LEU A 195 -11.70 0.70 -12.48
CA LEU A 195 -12.94 1.42 -12.20
C LEU A 195 -14.15 0.49 -12.08
N GLY A 196 -14.18 -0.60 -12.85
CA GLY A 196 -15.21 -1.62 -12.76
C GLY A 196 -15.17 -2.38 -11.43
N ASN A 197 -13.98 -2.64 -10.89
CA ASN A 197 -13.85 -3.24 -9.56
C ASN A 197 -14.21 -2.24 -8.45
N TRP A 198 -13.69 -1.01 -8.53
CA TRP A 198 -14.07 0.06 -7.60
C TRP A 198 -15.57 0.28 -7.55
N LEU A 199 -16.26 0.36 -8.69
CA LEU A 199 -17.70 0.61 -8.73
C LEU A 199 -18.50 -0.52 -8.06
N LYS A 200 -18.07 -1.78 -8.21
CA LYS A 200 -18.69 -2.93 -7.53
C LYS A 200 -18.56 -2.81 -6.01
N ASP A 201 -17.35 -2.49 -5.53
CA ASP A 201 -17.10 -2.33 -4.10
C ASP A 201 -17.85 -1.11 -3.54
N PHE A 202 -17.79 0.02 -4.24
CA PHE A 202 -18.45 1.27 -3.86
C PHE A 202 -19.99 1.14 -3.79
N ALA A 203 -20.59 0.29 -4.62
CA ALA A 203 -22.04 0.04 -4.61
C ALA A 203 -22.50 -0.82 -3.42
N VAL A 204 -21.59 -1.56 -2.77
CA VAL A 204 -21.91 -2.51 -1.70
C VAL A 204 -21.50 -1.98 -0.33
N ILE A 205 -20.41 -1.22 -0.26
CA ILE A 205 -19.85 -0.71 0.99
C ILE A 205 -20.48 0.63 1.34
N ASP A 206 -20.84 0.83 2.61
CA ASP A 206 -21.31 2.11 3.16
C ASP A 206 -20.16 3.10 3.42
N SER A 207 -19.25 3.24 2.44
CA SER A 207 -18.08 4.12 2.51
C SER A 207 -18.06 5.03 1.30
N ASP A 208 -18.13 6.34 1.55
CA ASP A 208 -18.05 7.36 0.50
C ASP A 208 -16.61 7.63 0.01
N TRP A 209 -15.63 6.82 0.43
CA TRP A 209 -14.22 7.02 0.12
C TRP A 209 -13.53 5.72 -0.33
N PRO A 210 -12.66 5.77 -1.37
CA PRO A 210 -12.38 6.93 -2.24
C PRO A 210 -13.48 7.16 -3.28
N ASN A 211 -13.83 8.43 -3.53
CA ASN A 211 -14.80 8.82 -4.55
C ASN A 211 -14.10 9.03 -5.90
N LEU A 212 -14.24 8.06 -6.81
CA LEU A 212 -13.67 8.10 -8.15
C LEU A 212 -14.72 8.34 -9.25
N GLN A 213 -15.89 8.88 -8.88
CA GLN A 213 -17.00 9.11 -9.82
C GLN A 213 -16.57 9.96 -11.02
N ARG A 214 -15.76 11.01 -10.78
CA ARG A 214 -15.25 11.89 -11.83
C ARG A 214 -14.36 11.14 -12.82
N CYS A 215 -13.48 10.28 -12.31
CA CYS A 215 -12.62 9.43 -13.13
C CYS A 215 -13.46 8.44 -13.96
N PHE A 216 -14.46 7.81 -13.34
CA PHE A 216 -15.41 6.92 -13.99
C PHE A 216 -16.19 7.59 -15.13
N ASP A 217 -16.72 8.79 -14.90
CA ASP A 217 -17.44 9.56 -15.92
C ASP A 217 -16.52 9.93 -17.10
N CYS A 218 -15.26 10.23 -16.81
CA CYS A 218 -14.25 10.52 -17.82
C CYS A 218 -13.98 9.30 -18.70
N TRP A 219 -13.73 8.15 -18.08
CA TRP A 219 -13.57 6.88 -18.78
C TRP A 219 -14.80 6.57 -19.64
N CYS A 220 -16.02 6.66 -19.10
CA CYS A 220 -17.26 6.43 -19.87
C CYS A 220 -17.40 7.33 -21.11
N ARG A 221 -16.96 8.59 -21.03
CA ARG A 221 -16.94 9.50 -22.18
C ARG A 221 -15.90 9.10 -23.22
N ASN A 222 -14.72 8.69 -22.78
CA ASN A 222 -13.61 8.31 -23.67
C ASN A 222 -13.87 6.97 -24.36
N SER A 223 -14.37 5.97 -23.63
CA SER A 223 -14.72 4.65 -24.18
C SER A 223 -15.82 4.75 -25.23
N ARG A 224 -16.82 5.63 -25.04
CA ARG A 224 -17.86 5.87 -26.05
C ARG A 224 -17.33 6.42 -27.37
N LYS A 225 -16.25 7.21 -27.34
CA LYS A 225 -15.63 7.74 -28.57
C LYS A 225 -14.90 6.68 -29.39
N LEU A 226 -14.55 5.54 -28.79
CA LEU A 226 -13.91 4.42 -29.51
C LEU A 226 -14.93 3.53 -30.23
N LEU A 227 -16.20 3.64 -29.88
CA LEU A 227 -17.30 2.86 -30.45
C LEU A 227 -18.03 3.59 -31.59
N LEU A 228 -17.64 4.85 -31.86
CA LEU A 228 -18.18 5.72 -32.91
C LEU A 228 -17.12 5.91 -33.99
#